data_AF-B4PFV7-F1
#
_entry.id   AF-B4PFV7-F1
#
_cell.length_a   1.000
_cell.length_b   1.000
_cell.length_c   1.000
_cell.angle_alpha   90.00
_cell.angle_beta   90.00
_cell.angle_gamma   90.00
#
_symmetry.space_group_name_H-M   'P 1'
#
loop_
_entity.id
_entity.type
_entity.pdbx_description
1 polymer ?
#
loop_
_entity_poly.entity_id
_entity_poly.type
_entity_poly.pdbx_seq_one_letter_code
_entity_poly.pdbx_strand_id
1 'polypeptide(L)'
;MLIKLLVFFLLYQKTLGLNCYHNHSADHDHYDCGCCAGISNNNGKVIGYHCHSDDQESILRYTFEKESAFTACVPNGFEIKYPILEYCCFWSPNLGCTILVNEKYINDKVVCNHCKHFCQRTTGSKGSSKYVHKLVMELSLLMIGCTYF
;
A
#
# COMPACT_ATOMS: atom_id res chain seq x y z
N MET A 1 -31.97 -14.29 19.45
CA MET A 1 -32.04 -13.88 18.02
C MET A 1 -31.22 -12.61 17.72
N LEU A 2 -31.20 -11.61 18.61
CA LEU A 2 -30.41 -10.37 18.44
C LEU A 2 -28.90 -10.57 18.20
N ILE A 3 -28.27 -11.48 18.96
CA ILE A 3 -26.81 -11.72 18.86
C ILE A 3 -26.44 -12.30 17.48
N LYS A 4 -27.27 -13.17 16.91
CA LYS A 4 -27.04 -13.74 15.57
C LYS A 4 -27.17 -12.67 14.47
N LEU A 5 -28.11 -11.73 14.62
CA LEU A 5 -28.27 -10.57 13.74
C LEU A 5 -27.07 -9.62 13.81
N LEU A 6 -26.55 -9.34 15.01
CA LEU A 6 -25.35 -8.53 15.19
C LEU A 6 -24.10 -9.18 14.59
N VAL A 7 -23.91 -10.48 14.80
CA VAL A 7 -22.81 -11.22 14.18
C VAL A 7 -22.95 -11.24 12.66
N PHE A 8 -24.17 -11.43 12.14
CA PHE A 8 -24.43 -11.34 10.70
C PHE A 8 -24.18 -9.93 10.15
N PHE A 9 -24.55 -8.86 10.86
CA PHE A 9 -24.28 -7.48 10.45
C PHE A 9 -22.78 -7.14 10.48
N LEU A 10 -22.05 -7.59 11.50
CA LEU A 10 -20.60 -7.39 11.61
C LEU A 10 -19.85 -8.20 10.55
N LEU A 11 -20.29 -9.43 10.26
CA LEU A 11 -19.76 -10.23 9.17
C LEU A 11 -20.13 -9.62 7.81
N TYR A 12 -21.35 -9.11 7.65
CA TYR A 12 -21.81 -8.42 6.44
C TYR A 12 -21.05 -7.12 6.20
N GLN A 13 -20.73 -6.34 7.24
CA GLN A 13 -19.83 -5.19 7.13
C GLN A 13 -18.38 -5.59 6.82
N LYS A 14 -17.95 -6.78 7.24
CA LYS A 14 -16.63 -7.34 6.88
C LYS A 14 -16.60 -7.95 5.47
N THR A 15 -17.74 -8.41 4.94
CA THR A 15 -17.88 -9.04 3.61
C THR A 15 -18.45 -8.12 2.53
N LEU A 16 -18.98 -6.95 2.89
CA LEU A 16 -19.08 -5.79 2.01
C LEU A 16 -17.63 -5.40 1.68
N GLY A 17 -17.10 -6.05 0.64
CA GLY A 17 -15.84 -5.68 0.03
C GLY A 17 -15.85 -4.18 -0.16
N LEU A 18 -14.73 -3.54 0.19
CA LEU A 18 -14.54 -2.11 -0.04
C LEU A 18 -14.86 -1.86 -1.51
N ASN A 19 -16.03 -1.28 -1.79
CA ASN A 19 -16.42 -0.88 -3.14
C ASN A 19 -15.53 0.31 -3.48
N CYS A 20 -14.38 -0.01 -4.07
CA CYS A 20 -13.46 0.97 -4.64
C CYS A 20 -14.06 1.39 -5.99
N TYR A 21 -15.24 2.01 -5.94
CA TYR A 21 -15.92 2.50 -7.11
C TYR A 21 -15.28 3.83 -7.48
N HIS A 22 -14.22 3.76 -8.27
CA HIS A 22 -13.64 4.94 -8.89
C HIS A 22 -14.44 5.20 -10.16
N ASN A 23 -15.11 6.36 -10.24
CA ASN A 23 -15.66 6.81 -11.52
C ASN A 23 -14.46 6.97 -12.46
N HIS A 24 -14.38 6.08 -13.45
CA HIS A 24 -13.35 6.06 -14.48
C HIS A 24 -13.23 7.45 -15.12
N SER A 25 -12.22 8.22 -14.73
CA SER A 25 -12.14 9.65 -15.09
C SER A 25 -10.97 9.97 -16.01
N ALA A 26 -10.56 9.00 -16.83
CA ALA A 26 -9.79 9.27 -18.02
C ALA A 26 -10.39 8.45 -19.17
N ASP A 27 -11.33 9.06 -19.89
CA ASP A 27 -12.17 8.46 -20.95
C ASP A 27 -11.38 7.78 -22.10
N HIS A 28 -10.04 7.89 -22.09
CA HIS A 28 -9.13 7.34 -23.11
C HIS A 28 -7.85 6.70 -22.56
N ASP A 29 -7.63 6.68 -21.25
CA ASP A 29 -6.42 6.10 -20.66
C ASP A 29 -6.72 4.69 -20.13
N HIS A 30 -5.96 3.70 -20.59
CA HIS A 30 -6.07 2.31 -20.14
C HIS A 30 -5.47 2.09 -18.73
N TYR A 31 -5.51 3.10 -17.85
CA TYR A 31 -4.99 3.05 -16.48
C TYR A 31 -5.78 3.97 -15.54
N ASP A 32 -5.95 3.53 -14.28
CA ASP A 32 -6.80 4.20 -13.29
C ASP A 32 -6.41 3.76 -11.86
N CYS A 33 -7.07 4.34 -10.85
CA CYS A 33 -6.91 3.97 -9.45
C CYS A 33 -7.35 2.52 -9.21
N GLY A 34 -6.46 1.71 -8.63
CA GLY A 34 -6.73 0.30 -8.33
C GLY A 34 -7.37 0.06 -6.95
N CYS A 35 -8.04 -1.08 -6.81
CA CYS A 35 -8.81 -1.47 -5.63
C CYS A 35 -7.91 -2.04 -4.50
N CYS A 36 -6.99 -1.24 -3.95
CA CYS A 36 -6.03 -1.67 -2.92
C CYS A 36 -6.43 -1.35 -1.48
N ALA A 37 -7.70 -1.60 -1.15
CA ALA A 37 -8.24 -1.46 0.19
C ALA A 37 -7.41 -2.19 1.26
N GLY A 38 -7.12 -1.51 2.38
CA GLY A 38 -6.54 -2.13 3.56
C GLY A 38 -5.02 -2.18 3.64
N ILE A 39 -4.30 -1.54 2.70
CA ILE A 39 -2.86 -1.31 2.86
C ILE A 39 -2.64 -0.10 3.77
N SER A 40 -1.91 -0.30 4.87
CA SER A 40 -1.58 0.80 5.78
C SER A 40 -0.43 1.66 5.24
N ASN A 41 -0.51 2.98 5.47
CA ASN A 41 0.61 3.89 5.28
C ASN A 41 1.34 4.11 6.61
N ASN A 42 2.59 3.64 6.71
CA ASN A 42 3.44 3.81 7.89
C ASN A 42 4.61 4.78 7.63
N ASN A 43 4.61 5.50 6.50
CA ASN A 43 5.63 6.50 6.16
C ASN A 43 5.44 7.84 6.90
N GLY A 44 4.49 7.92 7.84
CA GLY A 44 4.23 9.11 8.64
C GLY A 44 3.75 10.28 7.78
N LYS A 45 4.42 11.43 7.89
CA LYS A 45 4.07 12.66 7.14
C LYS A 45 4.68 12.73 5.73
N VAL A 46 5.39 11.70 5.30
CA VAL A 46 6.15 11.71 4.04
C VAL A 46 5.25 11.32 2.87
N ILE A 47 5.41 12.03 1.75
CA ILE A 47 4.85 11.64 0.45
C ILE A 47 5.90 10.90 -0.39
N GLY A 48 5.48 9.94 -1.19
CA GLY A 48 6.38 9.24 -2.09
C GLY A 48 5.66 8.28 -3.03
N TYR A 49 6.46 7.68 -3.92
CA TYR A 49 5.99 6.72 -4.90
C TYR A 49 7.04 5.65 -5.20
N HIS A 50 6.59 4.52 -5.74
CA HIS A 50 7.44 3.50 -6.34
C HIS A 50 6.66 2.81 -7.46
N CYS A 51 7.27 2.67 -8.63
CA CYS A 51 6.63 2.11 -9.80
C CYS A 51 7.25 0.78 -10.20
N HIS A 52 6.54 0.03 -11.04
CA HIS A 52 7.14 -1.00 -11.87
C HIS A 52 8.28 -0.40 -12.71
N SER A 53 9.27 -1.21 -13.11
CA SER A 53 10.44 -0.73 -13.86
C SER A 53 10.05 0.02 -15.13
N ASP A 54 9.00 -0.43 -15.78
CA ASP A 54 8.54 0.07 -17.08
C ASP A 54 7.77 1.39 -16.95
N ASP A 55 7.34 1.74 -15.73
CA ASP A 55 6.57 2.95 -15.42
C ASP A 55 7.38 3.99 -14.64
N GLN A 56 8.65 3.71 -14.33
CA GLN A 56 9.46 4.54 -13.44
C GLN A 56 9.65 5.97 -13.97
N GLU A 57 9.69 6.15 -15.28
CA GLU A 57 9.83 7.46 -15.95
C GLU A 57 8.49 8.15 -16.22
N SER A 58 7.36 7.47 -15.94
CA SER A 58 6.01 7.99 -16.14
C SER A 58 5.61 9.02 -15.08
N ILE A 59 6.34 9.12 -13.97
CA ILE A 59 6.01 10.00 -12.85
C ILE A 59 6.92 11.23 -12.80
N LEU A 60 6.31 12.41 -12.84
CA LEU A 60 6.97 13.67 -12.55
C LEU A 60 6.68 14.09 -11.11
N ARG A 61 7.71 14.58 -10.43
CA ARG A 61 7.60 15.18 -9.09
C ARG A 61 7.74 16.68 -9.19
N TYR A 62 6.78 17.41 -8.63
CA TYR A 62 6.85 18.87 -8.52
C TYR A 62 7.16 19.31 -7.10
N THR A 63 7.71 20.52 -7.00
CA THR A 63 7.91 21.23 -5.73
C THR A 63 6.64 21.88 -5.21
N PHE A 64 5.62 22.05 -6.05
CA PHE A 64 4.35 22.68 -5.71
C PHE A 64 3.22 21.65 -5.67
N GLU A 65 2.22 21.87 -4.82
CA GLU A 65 1.04 21.01 -4.64
C GLU A 65 0.05 21.17 -5.81
N LYS A 66 0.50 20.87 -7.04
CA LYS A 66 -0.39 20.73 -8.18
C LYS A 66 -1.25 19.48 -7.98
N GLU A 67 -2.55 19.64 -8.22
CA GLU A 67 -3.53 18.56 -8.16
C GLU A 67 -3.34 17.63 -9.37
N SER A 68 -3.35 16.31 -9.10
CA SER A 68 -3.25 15.29 -10.15
C SER A 68 -4.59 15.10 -10.85
N ALA A 69 -4.58 14.65 -12.11
CA ALA A 69 -5.81 14.17 -12.76
C ALA A 69 -6.43 12.96 -12.01
N PHE A 70 -5.63 12.24 -11.22
CA PHE A 70 -6.02 11.05 -10.46
C PHE A 70 -6.03 11.32 -8.95
N THR A 71 -6.76 12.34 -8.50
CA THR A 71 -6.77 12.81 -7.10
C THR A 71 -7.14 11.74 -6.07
N ALA A 72 -7.88 10.71 -6.48
CA ALA A 72 -8.29 9.61 -5.61
C ALA A 72 -7.12 8.70 -5.19
N CYS A 73 -6.05 8.61 -5.98
CA CYS A 73 -4.93 7.70 -5.71
C CYS A 73 -3.54 8.27 -5.95
N VAL A 74 -3.41 9.44 -6.58
CA VAL A 74 -2.13 10.12 -6.80
C VAL A 74 -2.08 11.37 -5.93
N PRO A 75 -1.18 11.44 -4.93
CA PRO A 75 -1.04 12.61 -4.08
C PRO A 75 -0.65 13.86 -4.86
N ASN A 76 -1.05 15.03 -4.35
CA ASN A 76 -0.59 16.32 -4.88
C ASN A 76 0.95 16.38 -4.90
N GLY A 77 1.47 17.05 -5.93
CA GLY A 77 2.92 17.12 -6.18
C GLY A 77 3.47 16.00 -7.07
N PHE A 78 2.61 15.10 -7.56
CA PHE A 78 2.93 14.15 -8.62
C PHE A 78 2.05 14.36 -9.85
N GLU A 79 2.61 14.15 -11.04
CA GLU A 79 1.88 14.14 -12.31
C GLU A 79 2.29 12.93 -13.15
N ILE A 80 1.30 12.43 -13.89
CA ILE A 80 1.47 11.30 -14.80
C ILE A 80 1.82 11.87 -16.17
N LYS A 81 3.08 11.69 -16.57
CA LYS A 81 3.62 12.19 -17.85
C LYS A 81 3.32 11.24 -19.00
N TYR A 82 3.40 9.94 -18.73
CA TYR A 82 3.20 8.87 -19.71
C TYR A 82 2.19 7.86 -19.17
N PRO A 83 1.49 7.13 -20.05
CA PRO A 83 0.56 6.09 -19.63
C PRO A 83 1.22 5.05 -18.71
N ILE A 84 0.44 4.54 -17.76
CA ILE A 84 0.88 3.46 -16.87
C ILE A 84 0.61 2.11 -17.54
N LEU A 85 1.68 1.36 -17.81
CA LEU A 85 1.65 0.06 -18.46
C LEU A 85 1.41 -1.07 -17.45
N GLU A 86 1.95 -0.92 -16.23
CA GLU A 86 1.85 -1.90 -15.16
C GLU A 86 1.22 -1.28 -13.91
N TYR A 87 2.01 -0.65 -13.04
CA TYR A 87 1.52 -0.02 -11.81
C TYR A 87 2.51 0.95 -11.15
N CYS A 88 1.96 1.90 -10.41
CA CYS A 88 2.67 2.78 -9.49
C CYS A 88 1.98 2.81 -8.12
N CYS A 89 2.76 2.55 -7.07
CA CYS A 89 2.36 2.67 -5.68
C CYS A 89 2.61 4.11 -5.20
N PHE A 90 1.65 4.70 -4.50
CA PHE A 90 1.79 6.02 -3.89
C PHE A 90 1.49 5.96 -2.39
N TRP A 91 2.12 6.86 -1.64
CA TRP A 91 1.77 7.07 -0.24
C TRP A 91 1.78 8.55 0.13
N SER A 92 0.81 8.96 0.93
CA SER A 92 0.77 10.29 1.54
C SER A 92 -0.04 10.30 2.84
N PRO A 93 0.10 11.33 3.68
CA PRO A 93 -0.69 11.45 4.92
C PRO A 93 -2.19 11.58 4.65
N ASN A 94 -2.55 12.19 3.53
CA ASN A 94 -3.93 12.51 3.18
C ASN A 94 -4.65 11.34 2.48
N LEU A 95 -3.97 10.65 1.55
CA LEU A 95 -4.55 9.53 0.79
C LEU A 95 -4.25 8.16 1.40
N GLY A 96 -3.34 8.06 2.37
CA GLY A 96 -2.87 6.76 2.85
C GLY A 96 -1.96 6.09 1.82
N CYS A 97 -2.12 4.77 1.63
CA CYS A 97 -1.42 4.01 0.60
C CYS A 97 -2.40 3.70 -0.53
N THR A 98 -2.03 4.06 -1.74
CA THR A 98 -2.88 3.99 -2.92
C THR A 98 -2.08 3.46 -4.11
N ILE A 99 -2.79 3.10 -5.18
CA ILE A 99 -2.17 2.60 -6.40
C ILE A 99 -2.82 3.22 -7.63
N LEU A 100 -2.01 3.48 -8.65
CA LEU A 100 -2.44 3.74 -10.02
C LEU A 100 -1.97 2.56 -10.86
N VAL A 101 -2.87 1.93 -11.62
CA VAL A 101 -2.61 0.67 -12.31
C VAL A 101 -3.19 0.67 -13.71
N ASN A 102 -2.61 -0.14 -14.59
CA ASN A 102 -3.24 -0.47 -15.86
C ASN A 102 -4.61 -1.16 -15.65
N GLU A 103 -5.54 -0.98 -16.58
CA GLU A 103 -6.92 -1.48 -16.51
C GLU A 103 -7.00 -2.99 -16.22
N LYS A 104 -6.05 -3.77 -16.73
CA LYS A 104 -5.95 -5.22 -16.51
C LYS A 104 -5.75 -5.59 -15.03
N TYR A 105 -5.28 -4.66 -14.19
CA TYR A 105 -4.94 -4.88 -12.78
C TYR A 105 -5.83 -4.13 -11.78
N ILE A 106 -6.88 -3.41 -12.22
CA ILE A 106 -7.74 -2.59 -11.33
C ILE A 106 -8.23 -3.39 -10.12
N ASN A 107 -8.57 -4.66 -10.30
CA ASN A 107 -9.09 -5.54 -9.25
C ASN A 107 -8.05 -6.57 -8.74
N ASP A 108 -6.78 -6.46 -9.16
CA ASP A 108 -5.75 -7.43 -8.83
C ASP A 108 -5.13 -7.17 -7.44
N LYS A 109 -5.54 -8.00 -6.47
CA LYS A 109 -5.02 -7.96 -5.09
C LYS A 109 -3.54 -8.34 -4.99
N VAL A 110 -2.98 -9.07 -5.94
CA VAL A 110 -1.56 -9.44 -5.95
C VAL A 110 -0.71 -8.21 -6.18
N VAL A 111 -1.08 -7.39 -7.16
CA VAL A 111 -0.39 -6.12 -7.46
C VAL A 111 -0.41 -5.19 -6.23
N CYS A 112 -1.54 -5.13 -5.53
CA CYS A 112 -1.64 -4.41 -4.26
C CYS A 112 -0.63 -4.88 -3.20
N ASN A 113 -0.34 -6.18 -3.12
CA ASN A 113 0.63 -6.72 -2.16
C ASN A 113 2.06 -6.24 -2.45
N HIS A 114 2.41 -5.93 -3.69
CA HIS A 114 3.72 -5.37 -4.03
C HIS A 114 3.90 -3.98 -3.39
N CYS A 115 2.85 -3.16 -3.37
CA CYS A 115 2.88 -1.83 -2.76
C CYS A 115 3.03 -1.84 -1.23
N LYS A 116 2.61 -2.93 -0.57
CA LYS A 116 2.68 -3.07 0.89
C LYS A 116 4.09 -2.81 1.44
N HIS A 117 5.12 -3.29 0.74
CA HIS A 117 6.51 -3.15 1.19
C HIS A 117 6.98 -1.69 1.24
N PHE A 118 6.54 -0.87 0.28
CA PHE A 118 6.93 0.54 0.20
C PHE A 118 6.10 1.40 1.16
N CYS A 119 4.79 1.15 1.20
CA CYS A 119 3.87 1.90 2.05
C CYS A 119 4.05 1.66 3.55
N GLN A 120 4.54 0.47 3.95
CA GLN A 120 4.72 0.13 5.36
C GLN A 120 6.12 0.43 5.91
N ARG A 121 6.99 1.03 5.10
CA ARG A 121 8.35 1.38 5.53
C ARG A 121 8.28 2.56 6.50
N THR A 122 8.73 2.36 7.74
CA THR A 122 8.94 3.48 8.67
C THR A 122 10.26 4.16 8.33
N THR A 123 10.28 5.48 8.27
CA THR A 123 11.49 6.31 8.06
C THR A 123 12.43 6.30 9.28
N GLY A 124 12.40 5.23 10.09
CA GLY A 124 12.97 5.17 11.43
C GLY A 124 13.55 3.81 11.83
N SER A 125 14.10 3.01 10.90
CA SER A 125 15.01 1.93 11.30
C SER A 125 16.22 1.81 10.37
N LYS A 126 17.37 2.18 10.95
CA LYS A 126 18.62 1.42 10.78
C LYS A 126 18.28 -0.08 10.85
N GLY A 127 18.95 -0.88 10.05
CA GLY A 127 18.62 -2.29 9.89
C GLY A 127 18.45 -3.10 11.18
N SER A 128 17.78 -4.24 11.00
CA SER A 128 17.76 -5.41 11.87
C SER A 128 16.63 -5.49 12.92
N SER A 129 15.58 -6.26 12.60
CA SER A 129 14.72 -6.90 13.62
C SER A 129 14.01 -8.15 13.07
N LYS A 130 14.79 -9.07 12.50
CA LYS A 130 14.43 -10.51 12.44
C LYS A 130 15.58 -11.36 12.98
N TYR A 131 16.82 -10.92 12.79
CA TYR A 131 18.02 -11.59 13.32
C TYR A 131 18.17 -11.46 14.84
N VAL A 132 17.88 -10.30 15.43
CA VAL A 132 18.02 -10.12 16.89
C VAL A 132 17.06 -11.01 17.66
N HIS A 133 15.82 -11.18 17.17
CA HIS A 133 14.84 -12.06 17.82
C HIS A 133 15.23 -13.54 17.74
N LYS A 134 15.84 -13.98 16.62
CA LYS A 134 16.37 -15.35 16.49
C LYS A 134 17.59 -15.57 17.41
N LEU A 135 18.50 -14.59 17.48
CA LEU A 135 19.70 -14.66 18.31
C LEU A 135 19.36 -14.71 19.81
N VAL A 136 18.39 -13.91 20.26
CA VAL A 136 17.92 -13.91 21.66
C VAL A 136 17.25 -15.24 22.01
N MET A 137 16.46 -15.83 21.11
CA MET A 137 15.86 -17.14 21.34
C MET A 137 16.90 -18.27 21.41
N GLU A 138 17.91 -18.27 20.53
CA GLU A 138 18.99 -19.28 20.59
C GLU A 138 19.89 -19.11 21.82
N LEU A 139 20.22 -17.88 22.22
CA LEU A 139 20.95 -17.62 23.45
C LEU A 139 20.16 -18.03 24.70
N SER A 140 18.84 -17.86 24.71
CA SER A 140 17.98 -18.27 25.83
C SER A 140 17.96 -19.80 26.00
N LEU A 141 17.96 -20.55 24.89
CA LEU A 141 18.03 -22.01 24.91
C LEU A 141 19.39 -22.53 25.40
N LEU A 142 20.48 -21.85 25.07
CA LEU A 142 21.82 -22.19 25.57
C LEU A 142 21.93 -21.97 27.09
N MET A 143 21.34 -20.90 27.62
CA MET A 143 21.38 -20.61 29.06
C MET A 143 20.54 -21.59 29.89
N ILE A 144 19.44 -22.12 29.36
CA ILE A 144 18.62 -23.15 30.03
C ILE A 144 19.34 -24.52 29.99
N GLY A 145 20.13 -24.80 28.94
CA GLY A 145 20.94 -26.01 28.85
C GLY A 145 22.12 -26.05 29.83
N CYS A 146 22.70 -24.89 30.15
CA CYS A 146 23.83 -24.79 31.08
C CYS A 146 23.47 -24.83 32.57
N THR A 147 22.18 -24.81 32.94
CA THR A 147 21.75 -24.96 34.34
C THR A 147 21.37 -26.39 34.73
N TYR A 148 21.44 -27.33 33.79
CA TYR A 148 21.07 -28.74 33.99
C TYR A 148 22.25 -29.72 33.87
N PHE A 149 23.49 -29.23 33.95
CA PHE A 149 24.71 -30.04 34.10
C PHE A 149 25.58 -29.50 35.24
#